data_AF-A0A3N5VF65-F1
#
_entry.id   AF-A0A3N5VF65-F1
#
_cell.length_a   1.000
_cell.length_b   1.000
_cell.length_c   1.000
_cell.angle_alpha   90.00
_cell.angle_beta   90.00
_cell.angle_gamma   90.00
#
_symmetry.space_group_name_H-M   'P 1'
#
loop_
_entity.id
_entity.type
_entity.pdbx_description
1 polymer ?
#
loop_
_entity_poly.entity_id
_entity_poly.type
_entity_poly.pdbx_seq_one_letter_code
_entity_poly.pdbx_strand_id
1 'polypeptide(L)'
;MLEKLKEELVELHLELPKNNLVAWTSGNVSARDAETGLVVIKASGVRYEELRPEHMVVVDLEGKIIEGSLKPSSDTASHLYIYKHRPDVGGVVHTHSSYATAFAAVNKP
;
A
#
# COMPACT_ATOMS: atom_id res chain seq x y z
N MET A 1 -10.16 -4.52 -12.90
CA MET A 1 -10.74 -5.42 -11.88
C MET A 1 -10.65 -4.79 -10.50
N LEU A 2 -11.45 -5.26 -9.53
CA LEU A 2 -11.43 -4.79 -8.12
C LEU A 2 -11.61 -3.26 -7.98
N GLU A 3 -12.45 -2.62 -8.82
CA GLU A 3 -12.52 -1.15 -8.91
C GLU A 3 -12.88 -0.48 -7.58
N LYS A 4 -13.85 -1.04 -6.84
CA LYS A 4 -14.23 -0.52 -5.51
C LYS A 4 -13.05 -0.50 -4.54
N LEU A 5 -12.23 -1.54 -4.54
CA LEU A 5 -11.08 -1.65 -3.64
C LEU A 5 -9.96 -0.66 -4.05
N LYS A 6 -9.81 -0.40 -5.35
CA LYS A 6 -8.88 0.62 -5.84
C LYS A 6 -9.34 2.03 -5.45
N GLU A 7 -10.62 2.33 -5.59
CA GLU A 7 -11.22 3.60 -5.16
C GLU A 7 -11.03 3.81 -3.66
N GLU A 8 -11.37 2.81 -2.84
CA GLU A 8 -11.16 2.84 -1.39
C GLU A 8 -9.68 3.06 -1.04
N LEU A 9 -8.75 2.38 -1.72
CA LEU A 9 -7.32 2.59 -1.50
C LEU A 9 -6.87 4.00 -1.85
N VAL A 10 -7.41 4.64 -2.89
CA VAL A 10 -7.09 6.04 -3.19
C VAL A 10 -7.50 6.93 -2.02
N GLU A 11 -8.72 6.77 -1.50
CA GLU A 11 -9.20 7.53 -0.35
C GLU A 11 -8.32 7.33 0.88
N LEU A 12 -7.99 6.08 1.21
CA LEU A 12 -7.11 5.74 2.34
C LEU A 12 -5.70 6.32 2.18
N HIS A 13 -5.15 6.34 0.97
CA HIS A 13 -3.88 6.99 0.71
C HIS A 13 -3.95 8.50 0.95
N LEU A 14 -5.05 9.16 0.59
CA LEU A 14 -5.24 10.59 0.82
C LEU A 14 -5.39 10.93 2.31
N GLU A 15 -5.78 9.99 3.16
CA GLU A 15 -5.78 10.17 4.62
C GLU A 15 -4.36 10.24 5.21
N LEU A 16 -3.36 9.60 4.60
CA LEU A 16 -1.98 9.63 5.11
C LEU A 16 -1.40 11.05 5.24
N PRO A 17 -1.39 11.89 4.17
CA PRO A 17 -0.92 13.27 4.29
C PRO A 17 -1.86 14.14 5.14
N LYS A 18 -3.19 13.94 5.08
CA LYS A 18 -4.14 14.67 5.94
C LYS A 18 -3.85 14.50 7.43
N ASN A 19 -3.40 13.30 7.82
CA ASN A 19 -3.04 12.96 9.20
C ASN A 19 -1.55 13.17 9.51
N ASN A 20 -0.78 13.85 8.64
CA ASN A 20 0.65 14.12 8.81
C ASN A 20 1.51 12.86 9.02
N LEU A 21 1.14 11.74 8.39
CA LEU A 21 1.84 10.46 8.55
C LEU A 21 2.94 10.25 7.50
N VAL A 22 2.97 11.06 6.42
CA VAL A 22 3.87 10.92 5.29
C VAL A 22 4.36 12.27 4.79
N ALA A 23 5.48 12.27 4.06
CA ALA A 23 5.98 13.42 3.31
C ALA A 23 6.22 13.04 1.84
N TRP A 24 6.00 13.98 0.92
CA TRP A 24 6.18 13.77 -0.53
C TRP A 24 5.44 12.52 -1.04
N THR A 25 6.13 11.62 -1.72
CA THR A 25 5.57 10.37 -2.28
C THR A 25 5.73 9.17 -1.35
N SER A 26 6.24 9.37 -0.12
CA SER A 26 6.48 8.28 0.84
C SER A 26 5.18 7.66 1.34
N GLY A 27 5.32 6.45 1.89
CA GLY A 27 4.22 5.66 2.41
C GLY A 27 3.37 5.02 1.32
N ASN A 28 2.75 3.91 1.69
CA ASN A 28 1.85 3.17 0.82
C ASN A 28 0.87 2.35 1.66
N VAL A 29 -0.29 2.13 1.06
CA VAL A 29 -1.35 1.29 1.56
C VAL A 29 -1.58 0.17 0.56
N SER A 30 -1.86 -1.01 1.05
CA SER A 30 -2.37 -2.10 0.24
C SER A 30 -3.54 -2.76 0.94
N ALA A 31 -4.37 -3.44 0.16
CA ALA A 31 -5.44 -4.29 0.68
C ALA A 31 -5.46 -5.62 -0.07
N ARG A 32 -5.77 -6.69 0.64
CA ARG A 32 -6.01 -8.01 0.07
C ARG A 32 -7.50 -8.22 -0.08
N ASP A 33 -7.94 -8.52 -1.29
CA ASP A 33 -9.29 -8.93 -1.57
C ASP A 33 -9.57 -10.32 -0.97
N ALA A 34 -10.61 -10.43 -0.15
CA ALA A 34 -10.88 -11.66 0.60
C ALA A 34 -11.42 -12.80 -0.28
N GLU A 35 -12.08 -12.47 -1.39
CA GLU A 35 -12.68 -13.47 -2.29
C GLU A 35 -11.65 -14.10 -3.23
N THR A 36 -10.78 -13.27 -3.80
CA THR A 36 -9.79 -13.71 -4.80
C THR A 36 -8.39 -13.95 -4.23
N GLY A 37 -8.09 -13.38 -3.06
CA GLY A 37 -6.75 -13.39 -2.46
C GLY A 37 -5.74 -12.46 -3.14
N LEU A 38 -6.18 -11.70 -4.16
CA LEU A 38 -5.34 -10.73 -4.86
C LEU A 38 -5.08 -9.49 -3.99
N VAL A 39 -3.95 -8.83 -4.22
CA VAL A 39 -3.53 -7.65 -3.46
C VAL A 39 -3.51 -6.44 -4.38
N VAL A 40 -4.15 -5.36 -3.94
CA VAL A 40 -4.13 -4.06 -4.59
C VAL A 40 -3.16 -3.16 -3.84
N ILE A 41 -2.23 -2.51 -4.55
CA ILE A 41 -1.22 -1.60 -3.98
C ILE A 41 -0.97 -0.41 -4.91
N LYS A 42 -0.60 0.74 -4.35
CA LYS A 42 -0.22 1.94 -5.13
C LYS A 42 1.03 1.70 -5.99
N ALA A 43 1.04 2.27 -7.20
CA ALA A 43 2.23 2.35 -8.04
C ALA A 43 3.33 3.25 -7.44
N SER A 44 4.58 2.88 -7.70
CA SER A 44 5.75 3.63 -7.24
C SER A 44 5.82 5.02 -7.89
N GLY A 45 6.17 6.04 -7.09
CA GLY A 45 6.51 7.39 -7.59
C GLY A 45 5.34 8.30 -7.95
N VAL A 46 4.09 7.86 -7.75
CA VAL A 46 2.90 8.69 -8.00
C VAL A 46 2.67 9.65 -6.82
N ARG A 47 2.51 10.95 -7.11
CA ARG A 47 2.18 11.98 -6.11
C ARG A 47 0.76 11.80 -5.60
N TYR A 48 0.50 12.17 -4.34
CA TYR A 48 -0.81 11.96 -3.72
C TYR A 48 -1.92 12.76 -4.42
N GLU A 49 -1.62 13.97 -4.87
CA GLU A 49 -2.57 14.86 -5.56
C GLU A 49 -3.03 14.28 -6.92
N GLU A 50 -2.17 13.47 -7.53
CA GLU A 50 -2.38 12.82 -8.83
C GLU A 50 -2.85 11.37 -8.68
N LEU A 51 -2.99 10.86 -7.44
CA LEU A 51 -3.37 9.48 -7.21
C LEU A 51 -4.81 9.24 -7.68
N ARG A 52 -4.99 8.20 -8.49
CA ARG A 52 -6.27 7.81 -9.08
C ARG A 52 -6.35 6.27 -9.12
N PRO A 53 -7.53 5.67 -9.24
CA PRO A 53 -7.68 4.21 -9.25
C PRO A 53 -6.82 3.51 -10.32
N GLU A 54 -6.57 4.15 -11.45
CA GLU A 54 -5.75 3.63 -12.56
C GLU A 54 -4.26 3.52 -12.20
N HIS A 55 -3.83 4.21 -11.14
CA HIS A 55 -2.48 4.12 -10.60
C HIS A 55 -2.31 2.98 -9.59
N MET A 56 -3.37 2.21 -9.31
CA MET A 56 -3.29 1.01 -8.49
C MET A 56 -2.85 -0.19 -9.33
N VAL A 57 -2.03 -1.03 -8.73
CA VAL A 57 -1.53 -2.27 -9.33
C VAL A 57 -2.12 -3.44 -8.55
N VAL A 58 -2.62 -4.43 -9.28
CA VAL A 58 -3.13 -5.69 -8.72
C VAL A 58 -2.06 -6.76 -8.91
N VAL A 59 -1.66 -7.40 -7.83
CA VAL A 59 -0.68 -8.50 -7.82
C VAL A 59 -1.26 -9.74 -7.15
N ASP A 60 -0.75 -10.91 -7.49
CA ASP A 60 -0.96 -12.12 -6.69
C ASP A 60 -0.01 -12.16 -5.48
N LEU A 61 -0.15 -13.18 -4.62
CA LEU A 61 0.71 -13.33 -3.45
C LEU A 61 2.18 -13.59 -3.83
N GLU A 62 2.47 -14.12 -5.03
CA GLU A 62 3.83 -14.29 -5.51
C GLU A 62 4.44 -13.01 -6.10
N GLY A 63 3.66 -11.93 -6.16
CA GLY A 63 4.09 -10.62 -6.66
C GLY A 63 4.01 -10.50 -8.18
N LYS A 64 3.36 -11.45 -8.85
CA LYS A 64 3.07 -11.34 -10.28
C LYS A 64 1.99 -10.29 -10.48
N ILE A 65 2.24 -9.35 -11.39
CA ILE A 65 1.24 -8.35 -11.79
C ILE A 65 0.11 -9.05 -12.55
N ILE A 66 -1.11 -8.92 -12.02
CA ILE A 66 -2.34 -9.41 -12.64
C ILE A 66 -3.00 -8.28 -13.43
N GLU A 67 -2.93 -7.04 -12.92
CA GLU A 67 -3.46 -5.86 -13.59
C GLU A 67 -2.65 -4.60 -13.23
N GLY A 68 -2.50 -3.68 -14.19
CA GLY A 68 -1.77 -2.43 -14.04
C GLY A 68 -0.56 -2.35 -14.97
N SER A 69 -0.27 -1.16 -15.49
CA SER A 69 0.86 -0.91 -16.40
C SER A 69 2.07 -0.27 -15.69
N LEU A 70 1.87 0.22 -14.47
CA LEU A 70 2.90 0.87 -13.68
C LEU A 70 3.63 -0.15 -12.80
N LYS A 71 4.85 0.22 -12.40
CA LYS A 71 5.61 -0.55 -11.43
C LYS A 71 4.94 -0.44 -10.05
N PRO A 72 4.63 -1.56 -9.37
CA PRO A 72 4.08 -1.51 -8.02
C PRO A 72 5.09 -0.90 -7.03
N SER A 73 4.64 -0.50 -5.85
CA SER A 73 5.50 0.04 -4.78
C SER A 73 6.75 -0.82 -4.55
N SER A 74 7.88 -0.19 -4.20
CA SER A 74 9.09 -0.91 -3.78
C SER A 74 8.85 -1.84 -2.59
N ASP A 75 7.86 -1.53 -1.75
CA ASP A 75 7.56 -2.27 -0.51
C ASP A 75 6.59 -3.44 -0.73
N THR A 76 6.20 -3.71 -1.99
CA THR A 76 5.25 -4.78 -2.33
C THR A 76 5.66 -6.13 -1.73
N ALA A 77 6.94 -6.49 -1.82
CA ALA A 77 7.43 -7.76 -1.27
C ALA A 77 7.17 -7.91 0.24
N SER A 78 7.34 -6.83 1.00
CA SER A 78 7.08 -6.81 2.45
C SER A 78 5.60 -6.98 2.76
N HIS A 79 4.72 -6.34 1.99
CA HIS A 79 3.27 -6.46 2.13
C HIS A 79 2.82 -7.90 1.83
N LEU A 80 3.29 -8.47 0.73
CA LEU A 80 2.97 -9.84 0.34
C LEU A 80 3.48 -10.86 1.36
N TYR A 81 4.65 -10.64 1.96
CA TYR A 81 5.15 -11.49 3.04
C TYR A 81 4.17 -11.51 4.23
N ILE A 82 3.66 -10.35 4.64
CA ILE A 82 2.66 -10.27 5.72
C ILE A 82 1.40 -11.04 5.33
N TYR A 83 0.82 -10.78 4.15
CA TYR A 83 -0.40 -11.47 3.71
C TYR A 83 -0.25 -12.98 3.60
N LYS A 84 0.92 -13.49 3.17
CA LYS A 84 1.22 -14.93 3.12
C LYS A 84 1.20 -15.59 4.50
N HIS A 85 1.66 -14.89 5.53
CA HIS A 85 1.85 -15.46 6.87
C HIS A 85 0.78 -15.04 7.88
N ARG A 86 -0.07 -14.07 7.53
CA ARG A 86 -1.15 -13.55 8.37
C ARG A 86 -2.48 -13.56 7.62
N PRO A 87 -3.18 -14.71 7.61
CA PRO A 87 -4.51 -14.83 6.98
C PRO A 87 -5.55 -13.87 7.56
N ASP A 88 -5.37 -13.40 8.78
CA ASP A 88 -6.24 -12.45 9.46
C ASP A 88 -6.04 -10.98 9.04
N VAL A 89 -4.95 -10.67 8.32
CA VAL A 89 -4.65 -9.30 7.88
C VAL A 89 -5.28 -9.02 6.52
N GLY A 90 -6.16 -8.01 6.46
CA GLY A 90 -6.82 -7.56 5.23
C GLY A 90 -6.18 -6.31 4.59
N GLY A 91 -5.39 -5.56 5.35
CA GLY A 91 -4.76 -4.32 4.89
C GLY A 91 -3.42 -4.06 5.57
N VAL A 92 -2.51 -3.41 4.85
CA VAL A 92 -1.17 -3.02 5.36
C VAL A 92 -0.91 -1.57 4.98
N VAL A 93 -0.47 -0.80 5.97
CA VAL A 93 -0.04 0.59 5.81
C VAL A 93 1.43 0.69 6.20
N HIS A 94 2.27 1.20 5.30
CA HIS A 94 3.65 1.56 5.59
C HIS A 94 3.80 3.09 5.59
N THR A 95 4.43 3.64 6.62
CA THR A 95 4.72 5.08 6.74
C THR A 95 6.07 5.31 7.40
N HIS A 96 6.63 6.50 7.19
CA HIS A 96 7.72 7.05 7.99
C HIS A 96 7.20 8.20 8.88
N SER A 97 6.15 7.93 9.65
CA SER A 97 5.57 8.93 10.58
C SER A 97 6.58 9.28 11.69
N SER A 98 6.67 10.56 12.04
CA SER A 98 7.83 11.12 12.74
C SER A 98 8.18 10.40 14.05
N TYR A 99 7.21 10.20 14.93
CA TYR A 99 7.45 9.61 16.25
C TYR A 99 7.73 8.10 16.16
N ALA A 100 6.93 7.34 15.42
CA ALA A 100 7.16 5.90 15.24
C ALA A 100 8.52 5.63 14.56
N THR A 101 8.91 6.48 13.62
CA THR A 101 10.21 6.40 12.94
C THR A 101 11.36 6.73 13.87
N ALA A 102 11.19 7.67 14.82
CA ALA A 102 12.22 7.97 15.81
C ALA A 102 12.53 6.74 16.68
N PHE A 103 11.51 6.04 17.17
CA PHE A 103 11.65 4.77 17.89
C PHE A 103 12.31 3.68 17.04
N ALA A 104 11.87 3.52 15.78
CA ALA A 104 12.46 2.57 14.84
C ALA A 104 13.95 2.85 14.57
N ALA A 105 14.33 4.12 14.39
CA ALA A 105 15.71 4.54 14.10
C ALA A 105 16.68 4.23 15.24
N VAL A 106 16.20 4.25 16.50
CA VAL A 106 17.01 3.90 17.67
C VAL A 106 16.83 2.45 18.13
N ASN A 107 16.00 1.67 17.42
CA ASN A 107 15.64 0.29 17.73
C ASN A 107 15.15 0.11 19.17
N LYS A 108 14.25 0.99 19.63
CA LYS A 108 13.63 0.92 20.96
C LYS A 108 12.15 1.30 20.86
N PRO A 109 11.27 0.64 21.63
CA PRO A 109 9.88 1.07 21.78
C PRO A 109 9.76 2.31 22.68
#